data_AF-A0A150TFR5-F1
#
_entry.id   AF-A0A150TFR5-F1
#
_cell.length_a   1.000
_cell.length_b   1.000
_cell.length_c   1.000
_cell.angle_alpha   90.00
_cell.angle_beta   90.00
_cell.angle_gamma   90.00
#
_symmetry.space_group_name_H-M   'P 1'
#
loop_
_entity.id
_entity.type
_entity.pdbx_description
1 polymer ?
#
loop_
_entity_poly.entity_id
_entity_poly.type
_entity_poly.pdbx_seq_one_letter_code
_entity_poly.pdbx_strand_id
1 'polypeptide(L)'
;MGADGRQHVLLVGLQIADEASYARYRAGMTPILSSYGGAFGHDFVVARVLKGEAGINRVFTLLFPDRAARERFFADAQYLAVRAELFE
;
A
#
# COMPACT_ATOMS: atom_id res chain seq x y z
N MET A 1 -21.04 24.54 1.43
CA MET A 1 -20.50 23.42 2.24
C MET A 1 -20.00 22.37 1.26
N GLY A 2 -18.67 22.21 1.18
CA GLY A 2 -18.00 21.47 0.10
C GLY A 2 -18.42 20.01 0.05
N ALA A 3 -18.44 19.46 -1.17
CA ALA A 3 -18.74 18.06 -1.43
C ALA A 3 -17.92 17.15 -0.50
N ASP A 4 -18.61 16.23 0.14
CA ASP A 4 -18.11 15.15 1.01
C ASP A 4 -16.87 14.49 0.37
N GLY A 5 -15.69 14.89 0.86
CA GLY A 5 -14.36 14.47 0.39
C GLY A 5 -14.06 13.04 0.80
N ARG A 6 -14.82 12.08 0.25
CA ARG A 6 -14.60 10.65 0.50
C ARG A 6 -13.29 10.22 -0.13
N GLN A 7 -12.22 10.23 0.66
CA GLN A 7 -10.96 9.60 0.28
C GLN A 7 -11.18 8.09 0.17
N HIS A 8 -10.71 7.51 -0.94
CA HIS A 8 -10.78 6.07 -1.13
C HIS A 8 -9.62 5.41 -0.40
N VAL A 9 -9.89 4.76 0.73
CA VAL A 9 -8.88 4.13 1.58
C VAL A 9 -8.83 2.62 1.35
N LEU A 10 -7.63 2.10 1.09
CA LEU A 10 -7.35 0.67 1.06
C LEU A 10 -6.53 0.30 2.29
N LEU A 11 -6.98 -0.69 3.07
CA LEU A 11 -6.21 -1.30 4.15
C LEU A 11 -5.45 -2.51 3.62
N VAL A 12 -4.15 -2.56 3.86
CA VAL A 12 -3.25 -3.63 3.41
C VAL A 12 -2.56 -4.24 4.64
N GLY A 13 -2.63 -5.57 4.76
CA GLY A 13 -1.88 -6.34 5.75
C GLY A 13 -0.90 -7.26 5.06
N LEU A 14 0.36 -7.26 5.51
CA LEU A 14 1.43 -8.09 4.95
C LEU A 14 2.22 -8.80 6.05
N GLN A 15 2.77 -9.95 5.70
CA GLN A 15 3.88 -10.57 6.41
C GLN A 15 5.19 -10.16 5.72
N ILE A 16 6.01 -9.37 6.42
CA ILE A 16 7.34 -8.98 5.97
C ILE A 16 8.35 -9.95 6.57
N ALA A 17 9.00 -10.74 5.71
CA ALA A 17 10.09 -11.63 6.11
C ALA A 17 11.47 -10.93 6.09
N ASP A 18 11.65 -9.93 5.20
CA ASP A 18 12.87 -9.14 5.07
C ASP A 18 12.56 -7.65 4.95
N GLU A 19 12.94 -6.88 5.95
CA GLU A 19 12.72 -5.43 6.02
C GLU A 19 13.48 -4.68 4.94
N ALA A 20 14.67 -5.15 4.54
CA ALA A 20 15.49 -4.47 3.54
C ALA A 20 14.85 -4.52 2.15
N SER A 21 14.36 -5.70 1.74
CA SER A 21 13.63 -5.87 0.48
C SER A 21 12.31 -5.09 0.50
N TYR A 22 11.58 -5.11 1.62
CA TYR A 22 10.35 -4.33 1.76
C TYR A 22 10.60 -2.81 1.67
N ALA A 23 11.68 -2.30 2.26
CA ALA A 23 12.05 -0.90 2.16
C ALA A 23 12.36 -0.48 0.71
N ARG A 24 13.05 -1.33 -0.06
CA ARG A 24 13.30 -1.10 -1.50
C ARG A 24 11.99 -1.05 -2.30
N TYR A 25 11.09 -1.99 -2.05
CA TYR A 25 9.77 -2.00 -2.67
C TYR A 25 8.97 -0.72 -2.36
N ARG A 26 8.98 -0.28 -1.08
CA ARG A 26 8.34 0.97 -0.66
C ARG A 26 8.94 2.18 -1.39
N ALA A 27 10.26 2.26 -1.49
CA ALA A 27 10.93 3.34 -2.20
C ALA A 27 10.56 3.37 -3.70
N GLY A 28 10.48 2.19 -4.35
CA GLY A 28 10.10 2.07 -5.76
C GLY A 28 8.64 2.41 -6.04
N MET A 29 7.70 1.95 -5.21
CA MET A 29 6.27 2.17 -5.43
C MET A 29 5.79 3.60 -5.07
N THR A 30 6.46 4.27 -4.11
CA THR A 30 6.02 5.59 -3.60
C THR A 30 5.89 6.67 -4.69
N PRO A 31 6.86 6.88 -5.60
CA PRO A 31 6.72 7.89 -6.65
C PRO A 31 5.59 7.56 -7.63
N ILE A 32 5.38 6.26 -7.93
CA ILE A 32 4.29 5.81 -8.79
C ILE A 32 2.95 6.07 -8.09
N LEU A 33 2.81 5.71 -6.82
CA LEU A 33 1.61 6.00 -6.04
C LEU A 33 1.27 7.49 -6.03
N SER A 34 2.29 8.34 -5.86
CA SER A 34 2.14 9.80 -5.83
C SER A 34 1.68 10.37 -7.18
N SER A 35 2.11 9.78 -8.30
CA SER A 35 1.69 10.24 -9.65
C SER A 35 0.20 10.01 -9.91
N TYR A 36 -0.41 9.02 -9.24
CA TYR A 36 -1.86 8.77 -9.25
C TYR A 36 -2.62 9.57 -8.19
N GLY A 37 -1.97 10.52 -7.52
CA GLY A 37 -2.55 11.30 -6.41
C GLY A 37 -2.76 10.48 -5.14
N GLY A 38 -2.15 9.30 -5.06
CA GLY A 38 -2.21 8.45 -3.88
C GLY A 38 -1.13 8.79 -2.85
N ALA A 39 -1.32 8.30 -1.63
CA ALA A 39 -0.35 8.48 -0.55
C ALA A 39 -0.44 7.32 0.45
N PHE A 40 0.63 7.15 1.23
CA PHE A 40 0.55 6.35 2.44
C PHE A 40 -0.20 7.13 3.52
N GLY A 41 -1.18 6.47 4.15
CA GLY A 41 -1.84 6.98 5.34
C GLY A 41 -1.15 6.45 6.59
N HIS A 42 -1.86 5.67 7.39
CA HIS A 42 -1.30 5.00 8.55
C HIS A 42 -0.40 3.84 8.17
N ASP A 43 0.61 3.58 9.00
CA ASP A 43 1.58 2.52 8.79
C ASP A 43 2.03 1.96 10.15
N PHE A 44 1.81 0.67 10.37
CA PHE A 44 1.88 0.01 11.67
C PHE A 44 2.74 -1.24 11.61
N VAL A 45 3.60 -1.42 12.60
CA VAL A 45 4.14 -2.74 12.98
C VAL A 45 3.14 -3.40 13.94
N VAL A 46 2.71 -4.61 13.64
CA VAL A 46 1.72 -5.33 14.46
C VAL A 46 2.41 -5.91 15.69
N ALA A 47 2.07 -5.39 16.86
CA ALA A 47 2.59 -5.90 18.13
C ALA A 47 1.90 -7.18 18.60
N ARG A 48 0.59 -7.33 18.32
CA ARG A 48 -0.22 -8.47 18.77
C ARG A 48 -1.44 -8.69 17.88
N VAL A 49 -1.66 -9.93 17.45
CA VAL A 49 -2.90 -10.37 16.80
C VAL A 49 -3.87 -10.90 17.86
N LEU A 50 -5.10 -10.36 17.89
CA LEU A 50 -6.14 -10.79 18.84
C LEU A 50 -6.95 -11.98 18.32
N LYS A 51 -7.15 -12.05 16.99
CA LYS A 51 -7.93 -13.10 16.31
C LYS A 51 -7.47 -13.20 14.84
N GLY A 52 -7.27 -14.41 14.32
CA GLY A 52 -6.82 -14.67 12.95
C GLY A 52 -5.41 -15.27 12.87
N GLU A 53 -4.86 -15.36 11.67
CA GLU A 53 -3.49 -15.85 11.44
C GLU A 53 -2.45 -14.86 11.96
N ALA A 54 -1.41 -15.37 12.64
CA ALA A 54 -0.37 -14.56 13.26
C ALA A 54 0.69 -14.03 12.27
N GLY A 55 0.53 -14.28 10.97
CA GLY A 55 1.54 -13.94 9.96
C GLY A 55 1.66 -12.45 9.67
N ILE A 56 0.59 -11.67 9.84
CA ILE A 56 0.60 -10.24 9.52
C ILE A 56 1.40 -9.48 10.58
N ASN A 57 2.57 -8.95 10.21
CA ASN A 57 3.43 -8.13 11.06
C ASN A 57 3.47 -6.66 10.64
N ARG A 58 2.87 -6.30 9.49
CA ARG A 58 2.72 -4.93 9.01
C ARG A 58 1.31 -4.66 8.51
N VAL A 59 0.74 -3.53 8.91
CA VAL A 59 -0.56 -3.05 8.41
C VAL A 59 -0.43 -1.59 8.02
N PHE A 60 -0.92 -1.22 6.85
CA PHE A 60 -0.90 0.18 6.41
C PHE A 60 -2.11 0.51 5.54
N THR A 61 -2.36 1.80 5.38
CA THR A 61 -3.41 2.31 4.49
C THR A 61 -2.82 3.01 3.29
N LEU A 62 -3.40 2.78 2.11
CA LEU A 62 -3.18 3.59 0.92
C LEU A 62 -4.39 4.49 0.71
N LEU A 63 -4.13 5.77 0.53
CA LEU A 63 -5.13 6.79 0.23
C LEU A 63 -5.13 7.03 -1.28
N PHE A 64 -6.31 7.15 -1.87
CA PHE A 64 -6.50 7.53 -3.27
C PHE A 64 -7.59 8.61 -3.37
N PRO A 65 -7.52 9.48 -4.39
CA PRO A 65 -8.54 10.48 -4.63
C PRO A 65 -9.89 9.84 -4.97
N ASP A 66 -9.87 8.71 -5.69
CA ASP A 66 -11.05 7.93 -6.04
C ASP A 66 -10.68 6.46 -6.35
N ARG A 67 -11.72 5.66 -6.62
CA ARG A 67 -11.58 4.24 -6.96
C ARG A 67 -10.84 4.01 -8.29
N ALA A 68 -11.01 4.88 -9.28
CA ALA A 68 -10.42 4.73 -10.60
C ALA A 68 -8.90 5.03 -10.59
N ALA A 69 -8.45 5.98 -9.77
CA ALA A 69 -7.03 6.23 -9.52
C ALA A 69 -6.35 4.99 -8.90
N ARG A 70 -7.00 4.36 -7.92
CA ARG A 70 -6.54 3.09 -7.33
C ARG A 70 -6.42 1.99 -8.39
N GLU A 71 -7.45 1.80 -9.20
CA GLU A 71 -7.47 0.74 -10.23
C GLU A 71 -6.37 0.95 -11.28
N ARG A 72 -6.14 2.20 -11.72
CA ARG A 72 -5.04 2.52 -12.63
C ARG A 72 -3.67 2.30 -11.99
N PHE A 73 -3.50 2.66 -10.71
CA PHE A 73 -2.25 2.41 -9.98
C PHE A 73 -1.88 0.92 -9.96
N PHE A 74 -2.83 0.03 -9.63
CA PHE A 74 -2.55 -1.41 -9.58
C PHE A 74 -2.37 -2.06 -10.95
N ALA A 75 -2.81 -1.40 -12.03
CA ALA A 75 -2.60 -1.83 -13.41
C ALA A 75 -1.35 -1.20 -14.06
N ASP A 76 -0.65 -0.30 -13.37
CA ASP A 76 0.52 0.39 -13.90
C ASP A 76 1.69 -0.59 -14.10
N ALA A 77 2.31 -0.54 -15.28
CA ALA A 77 3.38 -1.45 -15.65
C ALA A 77 4.64 -1.28 -14.78
N GLN A 78 4.94 -0.06 -14.33
CA GLN A 78 6.08 0.22 -13.45
C GLN A 78 5.79 -0.31 -12.05
N TYR A 79 4.56 -0.16 -11.55
CA TYR A 79 4.14 -0.75 -10.28
C TYR A 79 4.26 -2.28 -10.32
N LEU A 80 3.77 -2.90 -11.40
CA LEU A 80 3.87 -4.35 -11.60
C LEU A 80 5.32 -4.83 -11.64
N ALA A 81 6.22 -4.09 -12.31
CA ALA A 81 7.64 -4.40 -12.34
C ALA A 81 8.28 -4.32 -10.93
N VAL A 82 8.02 -3.24 -10.18
CA VAL A 82 8.51 -3.08 -8.80
C VAL A 82 7.98 -4.18 -7.88
N ARG A 83 6.74 -4.62 -8.10
CA ARG A 83 6.13 -5.71 -7.33
C ARG A 83 6.75 -7.07 -7.68
N ALA A 84 7.04 -7.34 -8.96
CA ALA A 84 7.65 -8.59 -9.39
C ALA A 84 9.02 -8.81 -8.71
N GLU A 85 9.85 -7.76 -8.59
CA GLU A 85 11.15 -7.84 -7.90
C GLU A 85 11.09 -8.31 -6.43
N LEU A 86 9.93 -8.24 -5.78
CA LEU A 86 9.74 -8.66 -4.38
C LEU A 86 9.00 -9.99 -4.23
N PHE A 87 8.13 -10.36 -5.17
CA PHE A 87 7.17 -11.45 -5.01
C PHE A 87 7.32 -12.58 -6.04
N GLU A 88 8.18 -12.43 -7.05
CA GLU A 88 8.56 -13.46 -8.03
C GLU A 88 10.06 -13.77 -7.94
#